data_AF-A0A3R8T400-F1
#
_entry.id   AF-A0A3R8T400-F1
#
_cell.length_a   1.000
_cell.length_b   1.000
_cell.length_c   1.000
_cell.angle_alpha   90.00
_cell.angle_beta   90.00
_cell.angle_gamma   90.00
#
_symmetry.space_group_name_H-M   'P 1'
#
loop_
_entity.id
_entity.type
_entity.pdbx_description
1 polymer ?
#
loop_
_entity_poly.entity_id
_entity_poly.type
_entity_poly.pdbx_seq_one_letter_code
_entity_poly.pdbx_strand_id
1 'polypeptide(L)' 'MIRFGLHIRLTRREIERFKLITDLEPVGIRTLADLDAYIAQCKAHYWGVSRDTQFLHWLIDREYRQCRSVA' A
#
# COMPACT_ATOMS: atom_id res chain seq x y z
N MET A 1 1.19 0.97 11.45
CA MET A 1 0.63 2.26 11.02
C MET A 1 0.10 2.95 12.25
N ILE A 2 0.29 4.26 12.38
CA ILE A 2 -0.27 5.00 13.52
C ILE A 2 -1.60 5.60 13.09
N ARG A 3 -2.66 5.38 13.87
CA ARG A 3 -4.00 5.93 13.62
C ARG A 3 -4.31 7.05 14.62
N PHE A 4 -4.82 8.16 14.13
CA PHE A 4 -5.32 9.31 14.89
C PHE A 4 -6.74 9.63 14.43
N GLY A 5 -7.72 8.87 14.94
CA GLY A 5 -9.11 8.96 14.49
C GLY A 5 -9.23 8.59 13.00
N LEU A 6 -9.67 9.56 12.18
CA LEU A 6 -9.79 9.41 10.72
C LEU A 6 -8.44 9.53 9.99
N HIS A 7 -7.43 10.09 10.64
CA HIS A 7 -6.11 10.25 10.07
C HIS A 7 -5.24 9.04 10.32
N ILE A 8 -4.40 8.71 9.34
CA ILE A 8 -3.36 7.71 9.45
C ILE A 8 -2.01 8.32 9.14
N ARG A 9 -0.96 7.72 9.70
CA ARG A 9 0.40 7.97 9.31
C ARG A 9 1.11 6.63 9.15
N LEU A 10 1.59 6.37 7.94
CA LEU A 10 2.47 5.23 7.71
C LEU A 10 3.77 5.41 8.48
N THR A 11 4.22 4.34 9.11
CA THR A 11 5.53 4.27 9.73
C THR A 11 6.60 4.17 8.65
N ARG A 12 7.85 4.54 8.99
CA ARG A 12 8.98 4.42 8.07
C ARG A 12 9.14 3.02 7.49
N ARG A 13 8.94 1.98 8.32
CA ARG A 13 9.01 0.57 7.90
C ARG A 13 7.95 0.22 6.86
N GLU A 14 6.73 0.75 7.00
CA GLU A 14 5.65 0.50 6.03
C GLU A 14 5.95 1.20 4.70
N ILE A 15 6.44 2.44 4.76
CA ILE A 15 6.87 3.20 3.58
C ILE A 15 7.98 2.44 2.83
N GLU A 16 9.02 1.99 3.53
CA GLU A 16 10.12 1.23 2.94
C GLU A 16 9.65 -0.08 2.30
N ARG A 17 8.70 -0.79 2.94
CA ARG A 17 8.12 -2.02 2.35
C ARG A 17 7.30 -1.76 1.11
N PHE A 18 6.41 -0.77 1.13
CA PHE A 18 5.62 -0.43 -0.06
C PHE A 18 6.53 0.00 -1.21
N LYS A 19 7.56 0.80 -0.94
CA LYS A 19 8.57 1.19 -1.93
C LYS A 19 9.33 -0.02 -2.47
N LEU A 20 9.72 -0.97 -1.62
CA LEU A 20 10.40 -2.20 -2.06
C LEU A 20 9.52 -3.07 -2.97
N ILE A 21 8.22 -3.13 -2.70
CA ILE A 21 7.29 -4.00 -3.46
C ILE A 21 6.85 -3.34 -4.76
N THR A 22 6.49 -2.05 -4.69
CA THR A 22 5.79 -1.35 -5.77
C THR A 22 6.67 -0.39 -6.55
N ASP A 23 7.93 -0.19 -6.14
CA ASP A 23 8.87 0.80 -6.66
C ASP A 23 8.31 2.24 -6.73
N LEU A 24 7.17 2.46 -6.08
CA LEU A 24 6.45 3.72 -5.99
C LEU A 24 6.59 4.24 -4.56
N GLU A 25 6.77 5.56 -4.42
CA GLU A 25 6.90 6.16 -3.10
C GLU A 25 5.52 6.52 -2.54
N PRO A 26 5.12 5.97 -1.37
CA PRO A 26 3.85 6.28 -0.73
C PRO A 26 3.91 7.66 -0.06
N VAL A 27 3.76 8.72 -0.86
CA VAL A 27 3.79 10.12 -0.43
C VAL A 27 2.38 10.64 -0.18
N GLY A 28 2.20 11.43 0.88
CA GLY A 28 0.96 12.18 1.12
C GLY A 28 -0.20 11.39 1.71
N ILE A 29 0.02 10.14 2.16
CA ILE A 29 -1.02 9.30 2.76
C ILE A 29 -1.35 9.81 4.17
N ARG A 30 -2.54 10.40 4.33
CA ARG A 30 -3.03 10.98 5.59
C ARG A 30 -4.33 10.35 6.07
N THR A 31 -5.02 9.59 5.22
CA THR A 31 -6.28 8.91 5.51
C THR A 31 -6.27 7.49 4.92
N LEU A 32 -7.18 6.64 5.37
CA LEU A 32 -7.36 5.31 4.75
C LEU A 32 -7.75 5.42 3.27
N ALA A 33 -8.51 6.45 2.90
CA ALA A 33 -8.88 6.71 1.50
C ALA A 33 -7.65 7.05 0.64
N ASP A 34 -6.69 7.83 1.17
CA ASP A 34 -5.43 8.11 0.46
C ASP A 34 -4.61 6.84 0.25
N LEU A 35 -4.61 5.95 1.26
CA LEU A 35 -3.95 4.66 1.14
C LEU A 35 -4.64 3.78 0.08
N ASP A 36 -5.97 3.73 0.05
CA ASP A 36 -6.72 2.98 -0.96
C ASP A 36 -6.45 3.49 -2.37
N ALA A 37 -6.40 4.82 -2.53
CA ALA A 37 -6.05 5.46 -3.80
C ALA A 37 -4.62 5.12 -4.25
N TYR A 38 -3.66 5.12 -3.31
CA TYR A 38 -2.29 4.68 -3.58
C TYR A 38 -2.24 3.22 -4.06
N ILE A 39 -2.93 2.31 -3.38
CA ILE A 39 -2.99 0.89 -3.79
C ILE A 39 -3.59 0.74 -5.18
N ALA A 40 -4.68 1.46 -5.48
CA ALA A 40 -5.31 1.45 -6.79
C ALA A 40 -4.33 1.96 -7.88
N GLN A 41 -3.56 3.02 -7.59
CA GLN A 41 -2.54 3.53 -8.49
C GLN A 41 -1.42 2.50 -8.74
N CYS A 42 -0.94 1.82 -7.70
CA CYS A 42 0.07 0.76 -7.85
C CYS A 42 -0.45 -0.37 -8.74
N LYS A 43 -1.68 -0.83 -8.53
CA LYS A 43 -2.27 -1.90 -9.35
C LYS A 43 -2.52 -1.47 -10.79
N ALA A 44 -2.88 -0.20 -11.02
CA ALA A 44 -3.03 0.36 -12.37
C ALA A 44 -1.68 0.51 -13.08
N HIS A 45 -0.61 0.87 -12.35
CA HIS A 45 0.75 0.95 -12.88
C HIS A 45 1.24 -0.41 -13.37
N TYR A 46 1.04 -1.45 -12.55
CA TYR A 46 1.32 -2.84 -12.91
C TYR A 46 0.12 -3.46 -13.62
N TRP A 47 -0.09 -3.06 -14.88
CA TRP A 47 -1.11 -3.63 -15.75
C TRP A 47 -0.69 -5.02 -16.25
N GLY A 48 -1.67 -5.92 -16.43
CA GLY A 48 -1.44 -7.25 -16.98
C GLY A 48 -2.14 -8.37 -16.19
N VAL A 49 -2.19 -9.54 -16.81
CA VAL A 49 -2.81 -10.76 -16.22
C VAL A 49 -1.80 -11.89 -16.05
N SER A 50 -0.50 -11.59 -16.17
CA SER A 50 0.55 -12.58 -15.92
C SER A 50 0.51 -13.04 -14.47
N ARG A 51 1.04 -14.25 -14.22
CA ARG A 51 1.19 -14.75 -12.84
C ARG A 51 2.00 -13.81 -11.97
N ASP A 52 3.01 -13.15 -12.54
CA ASP A 52 3.85 -12.21 -11.81
C ASP A 52 3.07 -10.95 -11.42
N THR A 53 2.24 -10.40 -12.32
CA THR A 53 1.37 -9.26 -11.99
C THR A 53 0.33 -9.63 -10.94
N GLN A 54 -0.29 -10.81 -11.06
CA GLN A 54 -1.25 -11.31 -10.06
C GLN A 54 -0.59 -11.53 -8.70
N PHE A 55 0.63 -12.09 -8.68
CA PHE A 55 1.41 -12.28 -7.46
C PHE A 55 1.77 -10.93 -6.81
N LEU A 56 2.16 -9.94 -7.62
CA LEU A 56 2.45 -8.60 -7.15
C LEU A 56 1.20 -7.92 -6.57
N HIS A 57 0.06 -7.99 -7.26
CA HIS A 57 -1.22 -7.46 -6.75
C HIS A 57 -1.62 -8.12 -5.43
N TRP A 58 -1.45 -9.44 -5.31
CA TRP A 58 -1.68 -10.17 -4.07
C TRP A 58 -0.74 -9.72 -2.95
N LEU A 59 0.55 -9.51 -3.25
CA LEU A 59 1.55 -9.07 -2.28
C LEU A 59 1.22 -7.67 -1.73
N ILE A 60 0.79 -6.76 -2.61
CA ILE A 60 0.30 -5.43 -2.25
C ILE A 60 -0.92 -5.53 -1.30
N ASP A 61 -1.90 -6.38 -1.65
CA ASP A 61 -3.10 -6.58 -0.81
C ASP A 61 -2.76 -7.18 0.56
N ARG A 62 -1.78 -8.06 0.61
CA ARG A 62 -1.30 -8.66 1.86
C ARG A 62 -0.67 -7.61 2.78
N GLU A 63 0.25 -6.78 2.29
CA GLU A 63 0.86 -5.71 3.10
C GLU A 63 -0.18 -4.68 3.53
N TYR A 64 -1.14 -4.36 2.67
CA TYR A 64 -2.25 -3.48 3.02
C TYR A 64 -3.07 -4.02 4.19
N ARG A 65 -3.44 -5.31 4.17
CA ARG A 65 -4.15 -5.96 5.28
C ARG A 65 -3.32 -5.99 6.55
N GLN A 66 -2.02 -6.27 6.45
CA GLN A 66 -1.12 -6.27 7.59
C GLN A 66 -0.99 -4.88 8.21
N CYS A 67 -0.86 -3.83 7.39
CA CYS A 67 -0.89 -2.45 7.87
C CYS A 67 -2.19 -2.11 8.61
N ARG A 68 -3.33 -2.68 8.17
CA ARG A 68 -4.63 -2.47 8.79
C ARG A 68 -4.89 -3.30 10.05
N SER A 69 -4.25 -4.45 10.22
CA SER A 69 -4.48 -5.36 11.34
C SER A 69 -3.61 -5.08 12.57
N VAL A 70 -2.46 -4.42 12.40
CA VAL A 70 -1.54 -4.05 13.50
C VAL A 70 -1.98 -2.73 14.15
N ALA A 71 -3.29 -2.48 14.22
CA ALA A 71 -3.88 -1.23 14.69
C ALA A 71 -4.89 -1.48 15.81
#